data_AF-A0A5N7Z638-F1
#
_entry.id   AF-A0A5N7Z638-F1
#
_cell.length_a   1.000
_cell.length_b   1.000
_cell.length_c   1.000
_cell.angle_alpha   90.00
_cell.angle_beta   90.00
_cell.angle_gamma   90.00
#
_symmetry.space_group_name_H-M   'P 1'
#
loop_
_entity.id
_entity.type
_entity.pdbx_description
1 polymer ?
#
loop_
_entity_poly.entity_id
_entity_poly.type
_entity_poly.pdbx_seq_one_letter_code
_entity_poly.pdbx_strand_id
1 'polypeptide(L)'
;MIFAIDYFTPFKNELPEFNLRLLLNIEDLNNAIFDEVFAVLTPLQQEQYSVYKASEEAQKYREERNAELPYIDFSSLPETFDEDLLQKIRIYQNKGEVRRAIYDSLSEDHKGQMARFNSKIREEEKARSRALMSDEEKRKEQEWWDNYNADPTPRFFGNMGEPDTVTGYILKYGFNPITREPETIESFNQKYTIDPKTGDPIPKENQE
;
A
#
# COMPACT_ATOMS: atom_id res chain seq x y z
N MET A 1 12.91 14.74 7.67
CA MET A 1 13.38 13.70 6.74
C MET A 1 12.32 13.61 5.65
N ILE A 2 12.71 13.67 4.37
CA ILE A 2 11.78 13.58 3.24
C ILE A 2 11.78 12.12 2.79
N PHE A 3 10.70 11.38 3.09
CA PHE A 3 10.61 9.95 2.78
C PHE A 3 10.53 9.68 1.28
N ALA A 4 10.00 10.63 0.50
CA ALA A 4 9.90 10.50 -0.94
C ALA A 4 11.26 10.21 -1.62
N ILE A 5 12.36 10.69 -1.06
CA ILE A 5 13.73 10.48 -1.59
C ILE A 5 14.06 8.99 -1.71
N ASP A 6 13.62 8.16 -0.77
CA ASP A 6 13.93 6.72 -0.73
C ASP A 6 13.32 5.95 -1.92
N TYR A 7 12.33 6.53 -2.60
CA TYR A 7 11.76 5.91 -3.81
C TYR A 7 12.66 6.09 -5.04
N PHE A 8 13.59 7.04 -5.03
CA PHE A 8 14.41 7.39 -6.21
C PHE A 8 15.86 6.93 -6.11
N THR A 9 16.36 6.73 -4.89
CA THR A 9 17.73 6.27 -4.63
C THR A 9 18.08 4.85 -5.11
N PRO A 10 17.17 3.85 -5.22
CA PRO A 10 17.58 2.51 -5.64
C PRO A 10 17.91 2.40 -7.15
N PHE A 11 17.51 3.38 -7.96
CA PHE A 11 17.67 3.34 -9.40
C PHE A 11 18.95 4.06 -9.85
N LYS A 12 19.87 3.33 -10.47
CA LYS A 12 21.15 3.91 -10.94
C LYS A 12 21.04 4.67 -12.26
N ASN A 13 20.21 4.19 -13.19
CA ASN A 13 20.24 4.65 -14.59
C ASN A 13 18.88 5.15 -15.08
N GLU A 14 17.79 4.43 -14.80
CA GLU A 14 16.47 4.75 -15.37
C GLU A 14 15.39 4.83 -14.28
N LEU A 15 14.48 5.78 -14.41
CA LEU A 15 13.29 5.87 -13.58
C LEU A 15 12.15 5.03 -14.19
N PRO A 16 11.60 4.06 -13.44
CA PRO A 16 10.37 3.38 -13.84
C PRO A 16 9.21 4.37 -14.02
N GLU A 17 8.22 4.00 -14.83
CA GLU A 17 7.01 4.80 -15.05
C GLU A 17 6.32 5.22 -13.75
N PHE A 18 6.26 4.32 -12.77
CA PHE A 18 5.75 4.62 -11.43
C PHE A 18 6.47 5.80 -10.78
N ASN A 19 7.79 5.86 -10.90
CA ASN A 19 8.63 6.92 -10.32
C ASN A 19 8.50 8.22 -11.09
N LEU A 20 8.36 8.17 -12.41
CA LEU A 20 8.08 9.34 -13.23
C LEU A 20 6.73 9.96 -12.85
N ARG A 21 5.68 9.14 -12.68
CA ARG A 21 4.37 9.58 -12.16
C ARG A 21 4.45 10.11 -10.73
N LEU A 22 5.27 9.49 -9.88
CA LEU A 22 5.49 9.96 -8.51
C LEU A 22 6.13 11.36 -8.48
N LEU A 23 7.18 11.62 -9.29
CA LEU A 23 7.77 12.96 -9.39
C LEU A 23 6.75 13.99 -9.88
N LEU A 24 5.95 13.64 -10.88
CA LEU A 24 4.89 14.50 -11.40
C LEU A 24 3.86 14.85 -10.32
N ASN A 25 3.47 13.87 -9.51
CA ASN A 25 2.56 14.09 -8.38
C ASN A 25 3.19 14.90 -7.25
N ILE A 26 4.48 14.71 -6.97
CA ILE A 26 5.19 15.53 -5.98
C ILE A 26 5.22 16.98 -6.46
N GLU A 27 5.56 17.23 -7.72
CA GLU A 27 5.54 18.58 -8.29
C GLU A 27 4.15 19.23 -8.21
N ASP A 28 3.10 18.48 -8.55
CA ASP A 28 1.74 19.02 -8.61
C ASP A 28 1.06 19.17 -7.23
N LEU A 29 1.30 18.24 -6.30
CA LEU A 29 0.55 18.11 -5.04
C LEU A 29 1.37 18.44 -3.80
N ASN A 30 2.70 18.39 -3.88
CA ASN A 30 3.61 18.61 -2.76
C ASN A 30 4.89 19.32 -3.23
N ASN A 31 4.70 20.43 -3.96
CA ASN A 31 5.78 21.17 -4.59
C ASN A 31 6.86 21.63 -3.58
N ALA A 32 6.51 21.75 -2.31
CA ALA A 32 7.41 22.16 -1.23
C ALA A 32 8.63 21.24 -1.03
N ILE A 33 8.58 19.99 -1.49
CA ILE A 33 9.72 19.05 -1.42
C ILE A 33 10.28 18.69 -2.79
N PHE A 34 9.75 19.28 -3.87
CA PHE A 34 10.07 18.85 -5.23
C PHE A 34 11.54 19.06 -5.54
N ASP A 35 12.09 20.23 -5.24
CA ASP A 35 13.48 20.56 -5.54
C ASP A 35 14.46 19.63 -4.80
N GLU A 36 14.18 19.31 -3.53
CA GLU A 36 14.99 18.37 -2.75
C GLU A 36 14.94 16.95 -3.31
N VAL A 37 13.77 16.49 -3.74
CA VAL A 37 13.61 15.17 -4.38
C VAL A 37 14.25 15.14 -5.76
N PHE A 38 14.12 16.22 -6.54
CA PHE A 38 14.69 16.30 -7.88
C PHE A 38 16.23 16.38 -7.86
N ALA A 39 16.79 17.02 -6.83
CA ALA A 39 18.24 17.15 -6.65
C ALA A 39 18.96 15.83 -6.36
N VAL A 40 18.27 14.80 -5.86
CA VAL A 40 18.88 13.48 -5.63
C VAL A 40 18.99 12.63 -6.90
N LEU A 41 18.29 13.02 -7.97
CA LEU A 41 18.30 12.31 -9.25
C LEU A 41 19.63 12.55 -9.99
N THR A 42 20.08 11.54 -10.73
CA THR A 42 21.19 11.73 -11.67
C THR A 42 20.75 12.62 -12.84
N PRO A 43 21.68 13.30 -13.56
CA PRO A 43 21.33 14.11 -14.72
C PRO A 43 20.50 13.37 -15.78
N LEU A 44 20.79 12.07 -15.99
CA LEU A 44 20.02 11.23 -16.92
C LEU A 44 18.57 11.05 -16.45
N GLN A 45 18.35 10.82 -15.16
CA GLN A 45 17.00 10.68 -14.59
C GLN A 45 16.23 12.01 -14.61
N GLN A 46 16.92 13.14 -14.41
CA GLN A 46 16.34 14.47 -14.55
C GLN A 46 15.89 14.74 -15.99
N GLU A 47 16.68 14.31 -16.97
CA GLU A 47 16.32 14.37 -18.40
C GLU A 47 15.11 13.48 -18.70
N GLN A 48 15.11 12.23 -18.21
CA GLN A 48 13.97 11.31 -18.35
C GLN A 48 12.68 11.92 -17.80
N TYR A 49 12.74 12.52 -16.61
CA TYR A 49 11.58 13.22 -16.05
C TYR A 49 11.14 14.40 -16.92
N SER A 50 12.08 15.20 -17.40
CA SER A 50 11.78 16.37 -18.25
C SER A 50 11.08 15.96 -19.55
N VAL A 51 11.54 14.87 -20.18
CA VAL A 51 10.92 14.29 -21.39
C VAL A 51 9.54 13.72 -21.06
N TYR A 52 9.42 12.94 -19.99
CA TYR A 52 8.14 12.37 -19.56
C TYR A 52 7.11 13.46 -19.27
N LYS A 53 7.47 14.48 -18.48
CA LYS A 53 6.58 15.60 -18.11
C LYS A 53 6.02 16.34 -19.33
N ALA A 54 6.79 16.45 -20.40
CA ALA A 54 6.38 17.08 -21.65
C ALA A 54 5.58 16.16 -22.59
N SER A 55 5.44 14.87 -22.25
CA SER A 55 4.76 13.89 -23.09
C SER A 55 3.24 13.98 -23.00
N GLU A 56 2.55 13.52 -24.05
CA GLU A 56 1.09 13.34 -24.05
C GLU A 56 0.63 12.36 -22.96
N GLU A 57 1.48 11.39 -22.62
CA GLU A 57 1.20 10.40 -21.57
C GLU A 57 1.10 11.06 -20.19
N ALA A 58 2.06 11.92 -19.83
CA ALA A 58 2.02 12.65 -18.57
C ALA A 58 0.83 13.63 -18.51
N GLN A 59 0.50 14.28 -19.63
CA GLN A 59 -0.67 15.16 -19.69
C GLN A 59 -1.96 14.37 -19.46
N LYS A 60 -2.15 13.25 -20.18
CA LYS A 60 -3.32 12.38 -20.02
C LYS A 60 -3.43 11.86 -18.60
N TYR A 61 -2.33 11.38 -18.02
CA TYR A 61 -2.30 10.91 -16.64
C TYR A 61 -2.74 12.01 -15.65
N ARG A 62 -2.21 13.24 -15.82
CA ARG A 62 -2.57 14.38 -14.97
C ARG A 62 -4.06 14.72 -15.08
N GLU A 63 -4.61 14.72 -16.29
CA GLU A 63 -6.04 14.97 -16.54
C GLU A 63 -6.93 13.91 -15.88
N GLU A 64 -6.62 12.62 -16.08
CA GLU A 64 -7.35 11.50 -15.46
C GLU A 64 -7.25 11.55 -13.93
N ARG A 65 -6.06 11.78 -13.38
CA ARG A 65 -5.84 11.94 -11.94
C ARG A 65 -6.67 13.10 -11.37
N ASN A 66 -6.66 14.27 -12.01
CA ASN A 66 -7.37 15.45 -11.54
C ASN A 66 -8.89 15.31 -11.66
N ALA A 67 -9.39 14.49 -12.58
CA ALA A 67 -10.82 14.18 -12.68
C ALA A 67 -11.33 13.31 -11.52
N GLU A 68 -10.47 12.48 -10.94
CA GLU A 68 -10.83 11.56 -9.86
C GLU A 68 -10.56 12.09 -8.45
N LEU A 69 -9.63 13.03 -8.29
CA LEU A 69 -9.21 13.52 -6.98
C LEU A 69 -9.95 14.82 -6.60
N PRO A 70 -10.53 14.90 -5.39
CA PRO A 70 -11.11 16.16 -4.92
C PRO A 70 -10.02 17.18 -4.65
N TYR A 71 -10.25 18.46 -4.95
CA TYR A 71 -9.25 19.50 -4.69
C TYR A 71 -8.92 19.62 -3.18
N ILE A 72 -7.62 19.60 -2.86
CA ILE A 72 -7.05 19.89 -1.53
C ILE A 72 -5.78 20.72 -1.73
N ASP A 73 -5.63 21.79 -0.95
CA ASP A 73 -4.37 22.53 -0.84
C ASP A 73 -3.52 21.93 0.29
N PHE A 74 -2.58 21.06 -0.09
CA PHE A 74 -1.67 20.41 0.86
C PHE A 74 -0.63 21.38 1.46
N SER A 75 -0.46 22.58 0.91
CA SER A 75 0.44 23.59 1.45
C SER A 75 -0.14 24.37 2.63
N SER A 76 -1.47 24.31 2.81
CA SER A 76 -2.21 25.08 3.81
C SER A 76 -3.19 24.20 4.61
N LEU A 77 -2.74 23.03 5.03
CA LEU A 77 -3.55 22.12 5.84
C LEU A 77 -3.78 22.66 7.26
N PRO A 78 -5.02 22.59 7.80
CA PRO A 78 -5.29 22.94 9.18
C PRO A 78 -4.69 21.91 10.14
N GLU A 79 -4.35 22.33 11.36
CA GLU A 79 -3.80 21.43 12.40
C GLU A 79 -4.76 20.29 12.75
N THR A 80 -6.08 20.55 12.76
CA THR A 80 -7.11 19.53 13.00
C THR A 80 -7.98 19.39 11.77
N PHE A 81 -8.16 18.15 11.31
CA PHE A 81 -8.99 17.81 10.17
C PHE A 81 -10.43 17.55 10.61
N ASP A 82 -11.37 18.16 9.90
CA ASP A 82 -12.77 17.77 9.97
C ASP A 82 -13.03 16.49 9.17
N GLU A 83 -14.24 15.95 9.30
CA GLU A 83 -14.61 14.70 8.64
C GLU A 83 -14.62 14.81 7.10
N ASP A 84 -14.95 15.96 6.53
CA ASP A 84 -14.94 16.19 5.08
C ASP A 84 -13.50 16.14 4.52
N LEU A 85 -12.56 16.83 5.17
CA LEU A 85 -11.15 16.82 4.79
C LEU A 85 -10.55 15.42 4.96
N LEU A 86 -10.87 14.71 6.05
CA LEU A 86 -10.46 13.32 6.27
C LEU A 86 -10.95 12.40 5.14
N GLN A 87 -12.21 12.54 4.72
CA GLN A 87 -12.76 11.77 3.60
C GLN A 87 -12.05 12.08 2.29
N LYS A 88 -11.77 13.35 2.00
CA LYS A 88 -11.06 13.76 0.78
C LYS A 88 -9.63 13.22 0.77
N ILE A 89 -8.87 13.39 1.85
CA ILE A 89 -7.47 12.88 1.94
C ILE A 89 -7.45 11.35 1.81
N ARG A 90 -8.46 10.64 2.34
CA ARG A 90 -8.57 9.18 2.18
C ARG A 90 -8.60 8.75 0.72
N ILE A 91 -9.22 9.53 -0.17
CA ILE A 91 -9.26 9.23 -1.62
C ILE A 91 -7.84 9.23 -2.20
N TYR A 92 -7.01 10.20 -1.82
CA TYR A 92 -5.61 10.27 -2.22
C TYR A 92 -4.79 9.06 -1.72
N GLN A 93 -5.12 8.51 -0.55
CA GLN A 93 -4.40 7.37 0.03
C GLN A 93 -4.65 6.03 -0.69
N ASN A 94 -5.63 5.95 -1.59
CA ASN A 94 -5.97 4.71 -2.29
C ASN A 94 -5.09 4.42 -3.52
N LYS A 95 -4.40 5.43 -4.07
CA LYS A 95 -3.53 5.28 -5.26
C LYS A 95 -2.06 5.33 -4.88
N GLY A 96 -1.26 4.36 -5.34
CA GLY A 96 0.11 4.14 -4.87
C GLY A 96 1.02 5.38 -4.96
N GLU A 97 1.18 5.94 -6.16
CA GLU A 97 2.04 7.09 -6.41
C GLU A 97 1.48 8.40 -5.83
N VAL A 98 0.15 8.59 -5.84
CA VAL A 98 -0.50 9.78 -5.27
C VAL A 98 -0.36 9.80 -3.75
N ARG A 99 -0.63 8.65 -3.11
CA ARG A 99 -0.43 8.45 -1.67
C ARG A 99 0.99 8.80 -1.24
N ARG A 100 1.98 8.34 -2.01
CA ARG A 100 3.40 8.59 -1.72
C ARG A 100 3.75 10.08 -1.89
N ALA A 101 3.21 10.74 -2.92
CA ALA A 101 3.46 12.17 -3.14
C ALA A 101 2.96 13.06 -1.99
N ILE A 102 1.78 12.74 -1.43
CA ILE A 102 1.20 13.52 -0.33
C ILE A 102 1.67 13.05 1.06
N TYR A 103 2.48 11.99 1.15
CA TYR A 103 2.85 11.44 2.47
C TYR A 103 3.68 12.42 3.30
N ASP A 104 4.63 13.09 2.64
CA ASP A 104 5.52 14.08 3.26
C ASP A 104 4.84 15.45 3.49
N SER A 105 3.67 15.72 2.88
CA SER A 105 2.90 16.95 3.17
C SER A 105 2.04 16.82 4.44
N LEU A 106 1.86 15.62 4.96
CA LEU A 106 1.12 15.38 6.20
C LEU A 106 2.08 15.36 7.40
N SER A 107 1.76 16.15 8.43
CA SER A 107 2.43 16.05 9.73
C SER A 107 2.17 14.70 10.39
N GLU A 108 2.97 14.32 11.40
CA GLU A 108 2.72 13.09 12.16
C GLU A 108 1.37 13.11 12.89
N ASP A 109 0.92 14.29 13.33
CA ASP A 109 -0.41 14.43 13.93
C ASP A 109 -1.51 14.22 12.89
N HIS A 110 -1.39 14.80 11.69
CA HIS A 110 -2.30 14.56 10.56
C HIS A 110 -2.39 13.06 10.21
N LYS A 111 -1.25 12.37 10.17
CA LYS A 111 -1.20 10.91 9.96
C LYS A 111 -1.92 10.15 11.08
N GLY A 112 -1.77 10.59 12.32
CA GLY A 112 -2.50 10.06 13.48
C GLY A 112 -4.02 10.25 13.38
N GLN A 113 -4.49 11.41 12.94
CA GLN A 113 -5.90 11.69 12.72
C GLN A 113 -6.48 10.79 11.61
N MET A 114 -5.78 10.64 10.48
CA MET A 114 -6.15 9.72 9.41
C MET A 114 -6.21 8.27 9.88
N ALA A 115 -5.25 7.82 10.71
CA ALA A 115 -5.25 6.46 11.24
C ALA A 115 -6.49 6.18 12.12
N ARG A 116 -6.85 7.12 13.00
CA ARG A 116 -8.06 7.01 13.84
C ARG A 116 -9.32 6.99 12.99
N PHE A 117 -9.40 7.86 11.99
CA PHE A 117 -10.55 7.91 11.07
C PHE A 117 -10.72 6.60 10.28
N ASN A 118 -9.64 6.08 9.70
CA ASN A 118 -9.65 4.81 8.99
C ASN A 118 -10.00 3.63 9.91
N SER A 119 -9.54 3.65 11.17
CA SER A 119 -9.92 2.63 12.16
C SER A 119 -11.42 2.67 12.47
N LYS A 120 -12.00 3.87 12.63
CA LYS A 120 -13.45 4.05 12.84
C LYS A 120 -14.25 3.47 11.67
N ILE A 121 -13.89 3.81 10.43
CA ILE A 121 -14.55 3.27 9.23
C ILE A 121 -14.46 1.75 9.20
N ARG A 122 -13.28 1.17 9.46
CA ARG A 122 -13.09 -0.28 9.45
C ARG A 122 -13.97 -0.98 10.48
N GLU A 123 -14.10 -0.43 11.69
CA GLU A 123 -14.97 -1.00 12.72
C GLU A 123 -16.45 -0.87 12.34
N GLU A 124 -16.87 0.23 11.70
CA GLU A 124 -18.22 0.39 11.18
C GLU A 124 -18.52 -0.60 10.05
N GLU A 125 -17.61 -0.80 9.10
CA GLU A 125 -17.72 -1.80 8.03
C GLU A 125 -17.82 -3.22 8.61
N LYS A 126 -16.99 -3.53 9.60
CA LYS A 126 -17.02 -4.82 10.31
C LYS A 126 -18.35 -5.03 11.03
N ALA A 127 -18.88 -4.00 11.70
CA ALA A 127 -20.18 -4.07 12.37
C ALA A 127 -21.33 -4.27 11.37
N ARG A 128 -21.31 -3.56 10.23
CA ARG A 128 -22.29 -3.73 9.14
C ARG A 128 -22.22 -5.14 8.55
N SER A 129 -21.02 -5.65 8.28
CA SER A 129 -20.82 -7.01 7.79
C SER A 129 -21.37 -8.05 8.76
N ARG A 130 -21.07 -7.91 10.07
CA ARG A 130 -21.63 -8.77 11.12
C ARG A 130 -23.14 -8.67 11.27
N ALA A 131 -23.74 -7.51 11.05
CA ALA A 131 -25.18 -7.34 11.08
C ALA A 131 -25.89 -8.10 9.94
N LEU A 132 -25.20 -8.27 8.79
CA LEU A 132 -25.70 -9.00 7.63
C LEU A 132 -25.48 -10.52 7.72
N MET A 133 -24.63 -10.98 8.64
CA MET A 133 -24.40 -12.41 8.87
C MET A 133 -25.60 -13.07 9.55
N SER A 134 -25.95 -14.25 9.06
CA SER A 134 -26.88 -15.17 9.73
C SER A 134 -26.30 -15.71 11.05
N ASP A 135 -27.17 -16.19 11.93
CA ASP A 135 -26.74 -16.76 13.22
C ASP A 135 -25.84 -17.99 13.05
N GLU A 136 -26.03 -18.76 11.97
CA GLU A 136 -25.17 -19.89 11.62
C GLU A 136 -23.77 -19.45 11.16
N GLU A 137 -23.66 -18.35 10.41
CA GLU A 137 -22.36 -17.77 10.04
C GLU A 137 -21.62 -17.20 11.24
N LYS A 138 -22.33 -16.51 12.15
CA LYS A 138 -21.75 -16.03 13.41
C LYS A 138 -21.27 -17.16 14.29
N ARG A 139 -22.04 -18.26 14.37
CA ARG A 139 -21.65 -19.47 15.11
C ARG A 139 -20.40 -20.11 14.53
N LYS A 140 -20.31 -20.23 13.21
CA LYS A 140 -19.10 -20.73 12.53
C LYS A 140 -17.90 -19.81 12.71
N GLU A 141 -18.07 -18.49 12.64
CA GLU A 141 -17.00 -17.51 12.93
C GLU A 141 -16.50 -17.67 14.37
N GLN A 142 -17.42 -17.80 15.34
CA GLN A 142 -17.08 -17.98 16.75
C GLN A 142 -16.35 -19.30 17.00
N GLU A 143 -16.86 -20.43 16.47
CA GLU A 143 -16.21 -21.73 16.56
C GLU A 143 -14.82 -21.73 15.91
N TRP A 144 -14.64 -20.97 14.83
CA TRP A 144 -13.35 -20.78 14.18
C TRP A 144 -12.36 -20.02 15.08
N TRP A 145 -12.78 -18.89 15.68
CA TRP A 145 -11.94 -18.11 16.59
C TRP A 145 -11.62 -18.87 17.89
N ASP A 146 -12.58 -19.64 18.42
CA ASP A 146 -12.38 -20.44 19.63
C ASP A 146 -11.32 -21.53 19.40
N ASN A 147 -11.37 -22.20 18.24
CA ASN A 147 -10.35 -23.18 17.84
C ASN A 147 -8.97 -22.53 17.62
N TYR A 148 -8.92 -21.37 16.97
CA TYR A 148 -7.68 -20.61 16.76
C TYR A 148 -7.03 -20.20 18.09
N ASN A 149 -7.80 -19.65 19.02
CA ASN A 149 -7.30 -19.19 20.31
C ASN A 149 -6.90 -20.34 21.25
N ALA A 150 -7.47 -21.54 21.06
CA ALA A 150 -7.14 -22.73 21.81
C ALA A 150 -5.88 -23.45 21.31
N ASP A 151 -5.39 -23.13 20.10
CA ASP A 151 -4.16 -23.70 19.54
C ASP A 151 -2.92 -23.04 20.19
N PRO A 152 -2.05 -23.81 20.88
CA PRO A 152 -0.81 -23.27 21.46
C PRO A 152 0.24 -22.89 20.40
N THR A 153 0.05 -23.31 19.15
CA THR A 153 0.92 -23.02 17.99
C THR A 153 0.04 -22.69 16.76
N PRO A 154 -0.68 -21.57 16.77
CA PRO A 154 -1.64 -21.25 15.71
C PRO A 154 -0.90 -21.12 14.38
N ARG A 155 -1.25 -21.96 13.41
CA ARG A 155 -0.67 -21.90 12.05
C ARG A 155 -1.12 -20.64 11.33
N PHE A 156 -0.43 -20.28 10.25
CA PHE A 156 -0.87 -19.20 9.35
C PHE A 156 -2.27 -19.52 8.79
N PHE A 157 -3.29 -18.84 9.31
CA PHE A 157 -4.64 -18.88 8.80
C PHE A 157 -5.05 -17.46 8.44
N GLY A 158 -5.32 -17.19 7.17
CA GLY A 158 -5.87 -15.90 6.75
C GLY A 158 -7.24 -15.65 7.40
N ASN A 159 -7.73 -14.41 7.33
CA ASN A 159 -9.09 -14.10 7.78
C ASN A 159 -10.15 -14.98 7.08
N MET A 160 -11.36 -15.09 7.61
CA MET A 160 -12.50 -15.75 6.92
C MET A 160 -12.60 -15.30 5.44
N GLY A 161 -12.31 -16.22 4.51
CA GLY A 161 -12.30 -15.97 3.05
C GLY A 161 -10.92 -15.74 2.44
N GLU A 162 -9.86 -15.68 3.22
CA GLU A 162 -8.47 -15.73 2.76
C GLU A 162 -7.98 -17.19 2.71
N PRO A 163 -6.97 -17.50 1.88
CA PRO A 163 -6.56 -18.89 1.70
C PRO A 163 -5.84 -19.48 2.91
N ASP A 164 -6.15 -20.74 3.22
CA ASP A 164 -5.65 -21.50 4.39
C ASP A 164 -4.15 -21.86 4.32
N THR A 165 -3.46 -21.46 3.25
CA THR A 165 -2.02 -21.72 3.05
C THR A 165 -1.38 -20.52 2.38
N VAL A 166 -0.08 -20.32 2.62
CA VAL A 166 0.73 -19.29 1.94
C VAL A 166 0.67 -19.47 0.42
N THR A 167 0.70 -20.72 -0.06
CA THR A 167 0.56 -21.06 -1.48
C THR A 167 -0.82 -20.66 -2.03
N GLY A 168 -1.88 -20.88 -1.25
CA GLY A 168 -3.22 -20.41 -1.59
C GLY A 168 -3.30 -18.88 -1.65
N TYR A 169 -2.62 -18.19 -0.73
CA TYR A 169 -2.56 -16.72 -0.69
C TYR A 169 -1.87 -16.17 -1.94
N ILE A 170 -0.75 -16.78 -2.34
CA ILE A 170 -0.03 -16.47 -3.58
C ILE A 170 -0.91 -16.73 -4.82
N LEU A 171 -1.64 -17.84 -4.86
CA LEU A 171 -2.59 -18.14 -5.95
C LEU A 171 -3.67 -17.08 -6.11
N LYS A 172 -4.22 -16.61 -4.99
CA LYS A 172 -5.35 -15.69 -4.99
C LYS A 172 -4.93 -14.24 -5.24
N TYR A 173 -3.77 -13.83 -4.71
CA TYR A 173 -3.37 -12.43 -4.67
C TYR A 173 -2.09 -12.11 -5.44
N GLY A 174 -1.33 -13.11 -5.91
CA GLY A 174 -0.14 -12.94 -6.75
C GLY A 174 1.11 -12.41 -6.04
N PHE A 175 1.11 -12.38 -4.70
CA PHE A 175 2.25 -11.96 -3.89
C PHE A 175 2.37 -12.79 -2.62
N ASN A 176 3.58 -12.85 -2.07
CA ASN A 176 3.87 -13.57 -0.84
C ASN A 176 3.39 -12.76 0.39
N PRO A 177 2.53 -13.31 1.26
CA PRO A 177 1.99 -12.58 2.41
C PRO A 177 3.06 -12.20 3.46
N ILE A 178 4.20 -12.90 3.47
CA ILE A 178 5.30 -12.67 4.44
C ILE A 178 6.22 -11.55 3.95
N THR A 179 6.68 -11.63 2.69
CA THR A 179 7.63 -10.65 2.13
C THR A 179 6.93 -9.45 1.47
N ARG A 180 5.64 -9.59 1.13
CA ARG A 180 4.84 -8.62 0.35
C ARG A 180 5.36 -8.37 -1.07
N GLU A 181 6.24 -9.24 -1.56
CA GLU A 181 6.78 -9.17 -2.91
C GLU A 181 5.91 -10.00 -3.87
N PRO A 182 5.78 -9.59 -5.15
CA PRO A 182 5.17 -10.42 -6.19
C PRO A 182 5.86 -11.78 -6.23
N GLU A 183 5.08 -12.84 -6.18
CA GLU A 183 5.58 -14.21 -6.09
C GLU A 183 4.60 -15.13 -6.82
N THR A 184 5.09 -16.10 -7.57
CA THR A 184 4.27 -17.17 -8.16
C THR A 184 4.45 -18.45 -7.34
N ILE A 185 3.55 -19.42 -7.49
CA ILE A 185 3.73 -20.73 -6.83
C ILE A 185 5.05 -21.38 -7.23
N GLU A 186 5.43 -21.23 -8.50
CA GLU A 186 6.67 -21.80 -9.05
C GLU A 186 7.90 -21.14 -8.42
N SER A 187 7.94 -19.81 -8.33
CA SER A 187 9.05 -19.09 -7.70
C SER A 187 9.10 -19.31 -6.18
N PHE A 188 7.93 -19.43 -5.53
CA PHE A 188 7.84 -19.76 -4.12
C PHE A 188 8.37 -21.16 -3.81
N ASN A 189 7.94 -22.18 -4.58
CA ASN A 189 8.39 -23.56 -4.40
C ASN A 189 9.87 -23.76 -4.76
N GLN A 190 10.49 -22.84 -5.50
CA GLN A 190 11.95 -22.84 -5.71
C GLN A 190 12.70 -22.37 -4.46
N LYS A 191 12.17 -21.36 -3.76
CA LYS A 191 12.80 -20.72 -2.60
C LYS A 191 12.48 -21.41 -1.26
N TYR A 192 11.32 -22.04 -1.14
CA TYR A 192 10.80 -22.56 0.13
C TYR A 192 10.29 -24.01 0.01
N THR A 193 10.42 -24.80 1.07
CA THR A 193 9.66 -26.04 1.33
C THR A 193 8.59 -25.79 2.38
N ILE A 194 7.50 -26.54 2.35
CA ILE A 194 6.52 -26.52 3.45
C ILE A 194 6.93 -27.57 4.49
N ASP A 195 7.07 -27.17 5.75
CA ASP A 195 7.24 -28.10 6.86
C ASP A 195 6.00 -29.00 6.93
N PRO A 196 6.13 -30.33 6.77
CA PRO A 196 4.98 -31.23 6.86
C PRO A 196 4.35 -31.29 8.25
N LYS A 197 5.02 -30.82 9.31
CA LYS A 197 4.52 -30.81 10.70
C LYS A 197 3.74 -29.53 11.03
N THR A 198 4.25 -28.36 10.65
CA THR A 198 3.65 -27.07 11.00
C THR A 198 2.87 -26.43 9.84
N GLY A 199 3.18 -26.79 8.59
CA GLY A 199 2.62 -26.15 7.40
C GLY A 199 3.31 -24.83 7.04
N ASP A 200 4.37 -24.46 7.74
CA ASP A 200 5.10 -23.20 7.50
C ASP A 200 6.09 -23.34 6.35
N PRO A 201 6.31 -22.27 5.57
CA PRO A 201 7.38 -22.25 4.59
C PRO A 201 8.75 -22.09 5.25
N ILE A 202 9.61 -23.09 5.07
CA ILE A 202 11.02 -23.09 5.46
C ILE A 202 11.84 -22.75 4.21
N PRO A 203 12.79 -21.80 4.27
CA PRO A 203 13.72 -21.57 3.16
C PRO A 203 14.41 -22.88 2.78
N LYS A 204 14.42 -23.21 1.50
CA LYS A 204 15.38 -24.17 0.98
C LYS A 204 16.74 -23.50 1.11
N GLU A 205 17.49 -23.82 2.15
CA GLU A 205 18.87 -23.32 2.30
C GLU A 205 19.58 -23.50 0.94
N ASN A 206 20.20 -22.42 0.45
CA ASN A 206 21.16 -22.53 -0.65
C ASN A 206 22.31 -23.38 -0.13
N GLN A 207 22.24 -24.70 -0.34
CA GLN A 207 23.42 -25.55 -0.30
C GLN A 207 24.27 -25.17 -1.51
N GLU A 208 25.13 -24.16 -1.32
CA GLU A 208 26.42 -24.11 -2.02
C GLU A 208 27.37 -25.16 -1.46
#